data_AF-A0A5N6TZV6-F1
#
_entry.id   AF-A0A5N6TZV6-F1
#
_cell.length_a   1.000
_cell.length_b   1.000
_cell.length_c   1.000
_cell.angle_alpha   90.00
_cell.angle_beta   90.00
_cell.angle_gamma   90.00
#
_symmetry.space_group_name_H-M   'P 1'
#
loop_
_entity.id
_entity.type
_entity.pdbx_description
1 polymer ?
#
loop_
_entity_poly.entity_id
_entity_poly.type
_entity_poly.pdbx_seq_one_letter_code
_entity_poly.pdbx_strand_id
1 'polypeptide(L)'
;MHILVVNDDGPPSQRLSPYIRPFVNALQDAGHLVSVAIPAASRSWIGKAHLIEASLKATYVHPDAFRADGTWDEHFDPAQHNQERPESDWVVIRNGTPASCVQLGLFNLFNDRPHVDLVISGPNHGRNASTVYNLSSGTVGGALEAANCSKRAIAVSFGSKDPQPQDTICAASRLAVRVVNHLSNHWDPQVELYNINVPMRTDVETRPVEWTRALPYYWNRGCMYAEVEGDKVNGHADNAVNGNSSHPKERDFVWSADMSYMKKALQASPSGTDAYSVLNGNTSVTALKANFWHVPDLEGPIDLDE
;
A
#
# COMPACT_ATOMS: atom_id res chain seq x y z
N MET A 1 21.86 0.16 -3.87
CA MET A 1 21.04 -0.12 -2.68
C MET A 1 20.34 -1.44 -2.87
N HIS A 2 20.13 -2.18 -1.79
CA HIS A 2 19.18 -3.27 -1.69
C HIS A 2 17.84 -2.74 -1.17
N ILE A 3 16.80 -2.92 -1.96
CA ILE A 3 15.45 -2.41 -1.69
C ILE A 3 14.50 -3.58 -1.47
N LEU A 4 13.79 -3.58 -0.34
CA LEU A 4 12.64 -4.47 -0.12
C LEU A 4 11.38 -3.78 -0.62
N VAL A 5 10.69 -4.40 -1.57
CA VAL A 5 9.40 -3.94 -2.08
C VAL A 5 8.28 -4.79 -1.49
N VAL A 6 7.27 -4.13 -0.91
CA VAL A 6 6.02 -4.73 -0.45
C VAL A 6 4.83 -3.97 -1.07
N ASN A 7 3.60 -4.46 -0.97
CA ASN A 7 2.40 -3.70 -1.33
C ASN A 7 1.16 -4.18 -0.54
N ASP A 8 0.01 -3.57 -0.78
CA ASP A 8 -1.30 -4.05 -0.30
C ASP A 8 -2.26 -4.50 -1.41
N ASP A 9 -1.89 -4.38 -2.69
CA ASP A 9 -2.72 -4.84 -3.81
C ASP A 9 -2.55 -6.35 -4.10
N GLY A 10 -1.43 -6.94 -3.68
CA GLY A 10 -1.09 -8.34 -3.92
C GLY A 10 -0.27 -8.57 -5.21
N PRO A 11 -0.31 -9.79 -5.77
CA PRO A 11 0.48 -10.14 -6.97
C PRO A 11 0.13 -9.31 -8.21
N PRO A 12 1.06 -9.20 -9.18
CA PRO A 12 0.81 -8.49 -10.44
C PRO A 12 -0.50 -8.93 -11.09
N SER A 13 -1.38 -7.99 -11.40
CA SER A 13 -2.63 -8.27 -12.08
C SER A 13 -3.16 -7.02 -12.78
N GLN A 14 -3.90 -7.19 -13.87
CA GLN A 14 -4.48 -6.05 -14.60
C GLN A 14 -5.52 -5.29 -13.75
N ARG A 15 -6.22 -5.98 -12.86
CA ARG A 15 -7.34 -5.42 -12.09
C ARG A 15 -6.92 -4.79 -10.76
N LEU A 16 -6.06 -5.47 -10.00
CA LEU A 16 -5.75 -5.07 -8.62
C LEU A 16 -4.36 -4.48 -8.49
N SER A 17 -3.34 -5.08 -9.10
CA SER A 17 -1.94 -4.62 -8.98
C SER A 17 -1.26 -4.43 -10.35
N PRO A 18 -1.74 -3.47 -11.17
CA PRO A 18 -1.18 -3.26 -12.51
C PRO A 18 0.21 -2.61 -12.51
N TYR A 19 0.65 -2.05 -11.37
CA TYR A 19 1.81 -1.15 -11.32
C TYR A 19 3.07 -1.74 -10.69
N ILE A 20 2.96 -2.79 -9.87
CA ILE A 20 4.12 -3.32 -9.12
C ILE A 20 5.20 -3.89 -10.04
N ARG A 21 4.86 -4.68 -11.07
CA ARG A 21 5.86 -5.26 -11.99
C ARG A 21 6.60 -4.17 -12.79
N PRO A 22 5.93 -3.22 -13.46
CA PRO A 22 6.63 -2.11 -14.12
C PRO A 22 7.50 -1.28 -13.18
N PHE A 23 7.10 -1.09 -11.93
CA PHE A 23 7.88 -0.34 -10.95
C PHE A 23 9.12 -1.11 -10.45
N VAL A 24 8.98 -2.40 -10.16
CA VAL A 24 10.12 -3.26 -9.81
C VAL A 24 11.14 -3.31 -10.94
N ASN A 25 10.69 -3.45 -12.20
CA ASN A 25 11.56 -3.39 -13.37
C ASN A 25 12.31 -2.04 -13.41
N ALA A 26 11.62 -0.92 -13.22
CA ALA A 26 12.26 0.40 -13.21
C ALA A 26 13.30 0.57 -12.08
N LEU A 27 13.08 -0.02 -10.89
CA LEU A 27 14.08 -0.04 -9.83
C LEU A 27 15.32 -0.87 -10.22
N GLN A 28 15.09 -2.04 -10.81
CA GLN A 28 16.17 -2.92 -11.27
C GLN A 28 16.97 -2.29 -12.43
N ASP A 29 16.31 -1.59 -13.34
CA ASP A 29 16.94 -0.87 -14.46
C ASP A 29 17.77 0.32 -13.97
N ALA A 30 17.38 0.92 -12.85
CA ALA A 30 18.19 1.92 -12.14
C ALA A 30 19.37 1.32 -11.34
N GLY A 31 19.60 0.01 -11.43
CA GLY A 31 20.75 -0.68 -10.82
C GLY A 31 20.55 -1.07 -9.35
N HIS A 32 19.32 -1.07 -8.84
CA HIS A 32 19.04 -1.54 -7.49
C HIS A 32 18.93 -3.06 -7.43
N LEU A 33 19.40 -3.65 -6.33
CA LEU A 33 19.03 -5.01 -5.95
C LEU A 33 17.62 -4.94 -5.34
N VAL A 34 16.68 -5.73 -5.85
CA VAL A 34 15.28 -5.69 -5.39
C VAL A 34 14.87 -7.06 -4.86
N SER A 35 14.34 -7.07 -3.64
CA SER A 35 13.64 -8.21 -3.04
C SER A 35 12.17 -7.86 -2.93
N VAL A 36 11.27 -8.78 -3.26
CA VAL A 36 9.82 -8.52 -3.26
C VAL A 36 9.13 -9.49 -2.32
N ALA A 37 8.37 -8.96 -1.35
CA ALA A 37 7.54 -9.74 -0.44
C ALA A 37 6.14 -9.12 -0.36
N ILE A 38 5.11 -9.81 -0.84
CA ILE A 38 3.77 -9.24 -1.04
C ILE A 38 2.68 -10.18 -0.53
N PRO A 39 1.52 -9.67 -0.09
CA PRO A 39 0.42 -10.52 0.32
C PRO A 39 -0.15 -11.32 -0.87
N ALA A 40 -0.70 -12.50 -0.62
CA ALA A 40 -1.32 -13.34 -1.66
C ALA A 40 -2.66 -12.80 -2.22
N ALA A 41 -3.23 -11.79 -1.58
CA ALA A 41 -4.49 -11.16 -1.96
C ALA A 41 -4.49 -9.70 -1.52
N SER A 42 -5.35 -8.89 -2.14
CA SER A 42 -5.52 -7.48 -1.77
C SER A 42 -5.91 -7.30 -0.30
N ARG A 43 -5.29 -6.31 0.33
CA ARG A 43 -5.47 -5.87 1.72
C ARG A 43 -5.76 -4.37 1.81
N SER A 44 -6.48 -3.82 0.82
CA SER A 44 -6.89 -2.41 0.86
C SER A 44 -7.69 -2.08 2.13
N TRP A 45 -7.55 -0.86 2.63
CA TRP A 45 -8.23 -0.36 3.85
C TRP A 45 -7.81 -1.02 5.18
N ILE A 46 -6.69 -1.76 5.21
CA ILE A 46 -6.23 -2.47 6.41
C ILE A 46 -5.37 -1.62 7.38
N GLY A 47 -4.87 -0.45 6.94
CA GLY A 47 -3.91 0.35 7.70
C GLY A 47 -2.62 -0.42 8.04
N LYS A 48 -2.07 -0.22 9.25
CA LYS A 48 -0.91 -0.96 9.77
C LYS A 48 -1.31 -2.11 10.71
N ALA A 49 -1.82 -3.21 10.16
CA ALA A 49 -2.27 -4.37 10.96
C ALA A 49 -1.34 -5.59 10.86
N HIS A 50 -1.27 -6.36 11.94
CA HIS A 50 -0.77 -7.75 11.98
C HIS A 50 -1.93 -8.68 12.34
N LEU A 51 -2.06 -9.82 11.66
CA LEU A 51 -3.10 -10.82 11.95
C LEU A 51 -2.52 -11.89 12.88
N ILE A 52 -2.64 -11.68 14.20
CA ILE A 52 -1.95 -12.51 15.23
C ILE A 52 -2.34 -13.99 15.17
N GLU A 53 -3.63 -14.30 14.95
CA GLU A 53 -4.13 -15.68 14.95
C GLU A 53 -4.02 -16.37 13.57
N ALA A 54 -3.58 -15.64 12.54
CA ALA A 54 -3.46 -16.18 11.19
C ALA A 54 -2.05 -16.73 10.94
N SER A 55 -1.94 -18.02 10.65
CA SER A 55 -0.69 -18.59 10.14
C SER A 55 -0.34 -18.02 8.76
N LEU A 56 0.92 -17.64 8.58
CA LEU A 56 1.47 -17.10 7.33
C LEU A 56 2.19 -18.21 6.55
N LYS A 57 2.00 -18.24 5.23
CA LYS A 57 2.74 -19.15 4.32
C LYS A 57 3.38 -18.34 3.20
N ALA A 58 4.71 -18.40 3.11
CA ALA A 58 5.49 -17.81 2.04
C ALA A 58 5.64 -18.80 0.87
N THR A 59 5.36 -18.35 -0.34
CA THR A 59 5.57 -19.07 -1.60
C THR A 59 6.53 -18.26 -2.47
N TYR A 60 7.61 -18.87 -2.95
CA TYR A 60 8.54 -18.26 -3.88
C TYR A 60 8.01 -18.47 -5.30
N VAL A 61 7.83 -17.39 -6.03
CA VAL A 61 7.21 -17.37 -7.36
C VAL A 61 8.10 -16.59 -8.31
N HIS A 62 8.52 -17.25 -9.40
CA HIS A 62 9.29 -16.57 -10.43
C HIS A 62 8.46 -15.44 -11.04
N PRO A 63 9.01 -14.24 -11.29
CA PRO A 63 8.21 -13.08 -11.70
C PRO A 63 7.45 -13.30 -13.02
N ASP A 64 8.01 -14.09 -13.94
CA ASP A 64 7.37 -14.43 -15.22
C ASP A 64 6.30 -15.54 -15.11
N ALA A 65 6.17 -16.18 -13.95
CA ALA A 65 5.09 -17.12 -13.71
C ALA A 65 3.74 -16.42 -13.46
N PHE A 66 3.73 -15.12 -13.12
CA PHE A 66 2.51 -14.38 -12.82
C PHE A 66 1.62 -14.22 -14.06
N ARG A 67 0.31 -14.43 -13.86
CA ARG A 67 -0.74 -14.24 -14.86
C ARG A 67 -1.46 -12.92 -14.64
N ALA A 68 -2.18 -12.45 -15.66
CA ALA A 68 -2.89 -11.17 -15.64
C ALA A 68 -3.99 -11.06 -14.57
N ASP A 69 -4.44 -12.17 -14.00
CA ASP A 69 -5.48 -12.22 -12.96
C ASP A 69 -4.93 -12.22 -11.53
N GLY A 70 -3.61 -12.20 -11.35
CA GLY A 70 -2.96 -12.24 -10.03
C GLY A 70 -2.66 -13.65 -9.53
N THR A 71 -2.94 -14.68 -10.34
CA THR A 71 -2.46 -16.05 -10.09
C THR A 71 -1.08 -16.25 -10.71
N TRP A 72 -0.49 -17.43 -10.53
CA TRP A 72 0.77 -17.80 -11.15
C TRP A 72 0.75 -19.25 -11.63
N ASP A 73 1.66 -19.57 -12.54
CA ASP A 73 1.92 -20.94 -12.95
C ASP A 73 2.81 -21.67 -11.96
N GLU A 74 2.25 -22.68 -11.27
CA GLU A 74 2.98 -23.50 -10.29
C GLU A 74 3.98 -24.46 -10.97
N HIS A 75 3.88 -24.65 -12.28
CA HIS A 75 4.77 -25.50 -13.08
C HIS A 75 5.72 -24.70 -13.96
N PHE A 76 5.87 -23.40 -13.69
CA PHE A 76 6.79 -22.54 -14.43
C PHE A 76 8.23 -23.06 -14.32
N ASP A 77 8.87 -23.31 -15.46
CA ASP A 77 10.26 -23.73 -15.56
C ASP A 77 11.11 -22.59 -16.14
N PRO A 78 11.89 -21.88 -15.32
CA PRO A 78 12.75 -20.78 -15.77
C PRO A 78 13.74 -21.20 -16.87
N ALA A 79 14.17 -22.48 -16.89
CA ALA A 79 15.16 -22.96 -17.85
C ALA A 79 14.63 -23.04 -19.29
N GLN A 80 13.31 -23.06 -19.46
CA GLN A 80 12.66 -23.05 -20.78
C GLN A 80 12.49 -21.64 -21.34
N HIS A 81 12.78 -20.60 -20.55
CA HIS A 81 12.75 -19.22 -21.00
C HIS A 81 14.19 -18.73 -21.11
N ASN A 82 14.56 -18.22 -22.29
CA ASN A 82 15.93 -17.80 -22.58
C ASN A 82 16.20 -16.49 -21.79
N GLN A 83 16.71 -16.62 -20.58
CA GLN A 83 16.80 -15.49 -19.65
C GLN A 83 18.03 -14.62 -19.93
N GLU A 84 17.79 -13.35 -20.25
CA GLU A 84 18.85 -12.33 -20.37
C GLU A 84 19.33 -11.84 -19.00
N ARG A 85 18.53 -12.02 -17.94
CA ARG A 85 18.82 -11.53 -16.58
C ARG A 85 18.42 -12.56 -15.53
N PRO A 86 19.28 -12.89 -14.56
CA PRO A 86 18.88 -13.69 -13.41
C PRO A 86 17.90 -12.88 -12.56
N GLU A 87 16.61 -13.18 -12.68
CA GLU A 87 15.58 -12.63 -11.79
C GLU A 87 15.45 -13.51 -10.55
N SER A 88 15.30 -12.88 -9.40
CA SER A 88 14.99 -13.62 -8.18
C SER A 88 13.49 -13.75 -7.99
N ASP A 89 13.08 -14.90 -7.43
CA ASP A 89 11.69 -15.13 -7.05
C ASP A 89 11.15 -14.02 -6.15
N TRP A 90 9.88 -13.68 -6.38
CA TRP A 90 9.08 -12.87 -5.48
C TRP A 90 8.47 -13.78 -4.41
N VAL A 91 8.31 -13.27 -3.20
CA VAL A 91 7.69 -14.02 -2.12
C VAL A 91 6.24 -13.59 -1.94
N VAL A 92 5.31 -14.49 -2.23
CA VAL A 92 3.87 -14.30 -2.06
C VAL A 92 3.42 -14.91 -0.74
N ILE A 93 2.85 -14.10 0.15
CA ILE A 93 2.57 -14.47 1.54
C ILE A 93 1.06 -14.61 1.75
N ARG A 94 0.60 -15.86 1.88
CA ARG A 94 -0.80 -16.16 2.25
C ARG A 94 -1.06 -15.68 3.68
N ASN A 95 -2.24 -15.09 3.88
CA ASN A 95 -2.64 -14.40 5.11
C ASN A 95 -1.75 -13.21 5.51
N GLY A 96 -0.84 -12.79 4.64
CA GLY A 96 0.00 -11.62 4.88
C GLY A 96 -0.80 -10.32 4.90
N THR A 97 -0.35 -9.39 5.73
CA THR A 97 -0.60 -7.96 5.60
C THR A 97 0.68 -7.29 5.07
N PRO A 98 0.63 -6.05 4.58
CA PRO A 98 1.85 -5.32 4.20
C PRO A 98 2.86 -5.27 5.36
N ALA A 99 2.40 -5.07 6.60
CA ALA A 99 3.26 -5.07 7.78
C ALA A 99 3.95 -6.42 8.02
N SER A 100 3.23 -7.54 7.90
CA SER A 100 3.85 -8.86 8.07
C SER A 100 4.80 -9.21 6.91
N CYS A 101 4.51 -8.73 5.69
CA CYS A 101 5.42 -8.86 4.56
C CYS A 101 6.74 -8.10 4.80
N VAL A 102 6.68 -6.91 5.40
CA VAL A 102 7.89 -6.16 5.81
C VAL A 102 8.70 -6.93 6.83
N GLN A 103 8.07 -7.40 7.92
CA GLN A 103 8.75 -8.17 8.97
C GLN A 103 9.46 -9.40 8.40
N LEU A 104 8.73 -10.23 7.63
CA LEU A 104 9.31 -11.43 7.02
C LEU A 104 10.40 -11.08 6.01
N GLY A 105 10.20 -10.05 5.18
CA GLY A 105 11.18 -9.62 4.20
C GLY A 105 12.47 -9.10 4.85
N LEU A 106 12.38 -8.35 5.95
CA LEU A 106 13.54 -7.81 6.65
C LEU A 106 14.32 -8.85 7.45
N PHE A 107 13.64 -9.84 8.04
CA PHE A 107 14.24 -10.67 9.08
C PHE A 107 14.26 -12.18 8.80
N ASN A 108 13.58 -12.66 7.75
CA ASN A 108 13.40 -14.11 7.54
C ASN A 108 13.64 -14.60 6.10
N LEU A 109 13.23 -13.83 5.09
CA LEU A 109 13.08 -14.35 3.72
C LEU A 109 14.32 -14.21 2.83
N PHE A 110 15.17 -13.21 3.08
CA PHE A 110 16.27 -12.84 2.17
C PHE A 110 17.64 -12.88 2.86
N ASN A 111 17.87 -13.90 3.69
CA ASN A 111 19.09 -14.05 4.50
C ASN A 111 20.37 -14.29 3.67
N ASP A 112 20.23 -14.65 2.40
CA ASP A 112 21.30 -14.86 1.42
C ASP A 112 21.72 -13.56 0.70
N ARG A 113 21.11 -12.42 1.03
CA ARG A 113 21.36 -11.12 0.39
C ARG A 113 22.01 -10.12 1.36
N PRO A 114 22.61 -9.03 0.84
CA PRO A 114 23.00 -7.90 1.67
C PRO A 114 21.85 -7.37 2.52
N HIS A 115 22.15 -6.58 3.55
CA HIS A 115 21.11 -5.93 4.35
C HIS A 115 20.22 -5.03 3.49
N VAL A 116 18.93 -4.94 3.83
CA VAL A 116 18.00 -4.02 3.18
C VAL A 116 18.32 -2.59 3.62
N ASP A 117 18.58 -1.71 2.65
CA ASP A 117 18.87 -0.29 2.83
C ASP A 117 17.59 0.56 2.94
N LEU A 118 16.55 0.17 2.19
CA LEU A 118 15.31 0.91 2.04
C LEU A 118 14.13 -0.05 1.87
N VAL A 119 13.00 0.25 2.51
CA VAL A 119 11.73 -0.41 2.23
C VAL A 119 10.86 0.51 1.37
N ILE A 120 10.32 -0.03 0.29
CA ILE A 120 9.30 0.64 -0.50
C ILE A 120 8.01 -0.14 -0.38
N SER A 121 6.93 0.54 -0.02
CA SER A 121 5.59 -0.03 -0.01
C SER A 121 4.80 0.57 -1.16
N GLY A 122 4.34 -0.26 -2.10
CA GLY A 122 3.63 0.15 -3.32
C GLY A 122 4.34 -0.26 -4.63
N PRO A 123 3.95 0.32 -5.78
CA PRO A 123 2.97 1.39 -5.90
C PRO A 123 1.54 0.90 -5.68
N ASN A 124 0.76 1.65 -4.90
CA ASN A 124 -0.66 1.41 -4.72
C ASN A 124 -1.46 1.71 -6.00
N HIS A 125 -2.48 0.89 -6.29
CA HIS A 125 -3.50 1.14 -7.30
C HIS A 125 -4.54 2.16 -6.83
N GLY A 126 -4.10 3.42 -6.82
CA GLY A 126 -4.86 4.57 -6.34
C GLY A 126 -4.01 5.48 -5.47
N ARG A 127 -4.50 6.70 -5.21
CA ARG A 127 -3.82 7.65 -4.33
C ARG A 127 -4.06 7.34 -2.85
N ASN A 128 -3.05 7.61 -2.03
CA ASN A 128 -3.13 7.73 -0.59
C ASN A 128 -2.79 9.19 -0.23
N ALA A 129 -3.74 10.09 -0.51
CA ALA A 129 -3.63 11.52 -0.24
C ALA A 129 -4.77 11.94 0.69
N SER A 130 -4.50 12.76 1.69
CA SER A 130 -5.32 13.03 2.90
C SER A 130 -5.16 12.02 4.04
N THR A 131 -5.43 12.47 5.27
CA THR A 131 -5.26 11.66 6.49
C THR A 131 -6.13 10.40 6.51
N VAL A 132 -7.37 10.46 6.00
CA VAL A 132 -8.28 9.30 6.00
C VAL A 132 -7.74 8.18 5.12
N TYR A 133 -7.19 8.49 3.95
CA TYR A 133 -6.57 7.46 3.11
C TYR A 133 -5.25 6.98 3.72
N ASN A 134 -4.42 7.89 4.25
CA ASN A 134 -3.14 7.51 4.85
C ASN A 134 -3.32 6.54 6.03
N LEU A 135 -4.28 6.81 6.92
CA LEU A 135 -4.55 6.00 8.11
C LEU A 135 -5.15 4.63 7.77
N SER A 136 -5.94 4.54 6.70
CA SER A 136 -6.53 3.28 6.24
C SER A 136 -5.66 2.51 5.24
N SER A 137 -4.59 3.11 4.72
CA SER A 137 -3.78 2.53 3.65
C SER A 137 -2.89 1.40 4.14
N GLY A 138 -3.00 0.23 3.50
CA GLY A 138 -2.05 -0.87 3.70
C GLY A 138 -0.68 -0.51 3.12
N THR A 139 -0.63 0.21 2.00
CA THR A 139 0.61 0.75 1.44
C THR A 139 1.34 1.66 2.44
N VAL A 140 0.67 2.66 3.03
CA VAL A 140 1.30 3.49 4.09
C VAL A 140 1.61 2.65 5.33
N GLY A 141 0.75 1.69 5.68
CA GLY A 141 0.98 0.73 6.76
C GLY A 141 2.27 -0.07 6.62
N GLY A 142 2.62 -0.53 5.42
CA GLY A 142 3.90 -1.19 5.15
C GLY A 142 5.09 -0.28 5.44
N ALA A 143 5.03 0.98 5.00
CA ALA A 143 6.10 1.94 5.27
C ALA A 143 6.20 2.30 6.77
N LEU A 144 5.07 2.40 7.47
CA LEU A 144 5.04 2.60 8.93
C LEU A 144 5.67 1.43 9.68
N GLU A 145 5.41 0.19 9.26
CA GLU A 145 6.04 -0.98 9.87
C GLU A 145 7.55 -1.00 9.65
N ALA A 146 8.01 -0.63 8.45
CA ALA A 146 9.44 -0.51 8.17
C ALA A 146 10.12 0.55 9.04
N ALA A 147 9.48 1.70 9.21
CA ALA A 147 9.95 2.75 10.12
C ALA A 147 10.07 2.22 11.57
N ASN A 148 9.07 1.47 12.05
CA ASN A 148 9.13 0.81 13.37
C ASN A 148 10.23 -0.25 13.47
N CYS A 149 10.65 -0.83 12.35
CA CYS A 149 11.81 -1.72 12.25
C CYS A 149 13.15 -0.95 12.12
N SER A 150 13.15 0.38 12.38
CA SER A 150 14.31 1.27 12.21
C SER A 150 14.87 1.26 10.77
N LYS A 151 14.00 1.11 9.77
CA LYS A 151 14.35 1.19 8.35
C LYS A 151 13.74 2.43 7.72
N ARG A 152 14.52 3.11 6.87
CA ARG A 152 14.00 4.16 5.99
C ARG A 152 12.93 3.56 5.08
N ALA A 153 11.83 4.28 4.91
CA ALA A 153 10.67 3.75 4.21
C ALA A 153 9.97 4.78 3.32
N ILE A 154 9.55 4.36 2.13
CA ILE A 154 8.76 5.20 1.22
C ILE A 154 7.49 4.46 0.82
N ALA A 155 6.34 5.03 1.13
CA ALA A 155 5.05 4.62 0.58
C ALA A 155 4.85 5.29 -0.79
N VAL A 156 4.54 4.50 -1.82
CA VAL A 156 4.37 4.97 -3.21
C VAL A 156 2.95 4.69 -3.67
N SER A 157 2.28 5.68 -4.23
CA SER A 157 0.89 5.57 -4.70
C SER A 157 0.73 6.16 -6.09
N PHE A 158 0.12 5.41 -7.01
CA PHE A 158 -0.15 5.87 -8.37
C PHE A 158 -1.61 6.32 -8.48
N GLY A 159 -1.83 7.58 -8.86
CA GLY A 159 -3.03 8.36 -8.56
C GLY A 159 -4.31 8.02 -9.33
N SER A 160 -4.43 6.81 -9.91
CA SER A 160 -5.59 6.36 -10.69
C SER A 160 -6.03 4.95 -10.29
N LYS A 161 -7.33 4.68 -10.42
CA LYS A 161 -7.92 3.33 -10.35
C LYS A 161 -8.43 2.85 -11.71
N ASP A 162 -8.37 3.71 -12.71
CA ASP A 162 -8.77 3.39 -14.07
C ASP A 162 -7.59 2.76 -14.82
N PRO A 163 -7.83 1.86 -15.79
CA PRO A 163 -6.79 1.33 -16.65
C PRO A 163 -5.94 2.46 -17.26
N GLN A 164 -4.62 2.32 -17.19
CA GLN A 164 -3.67 3.31 -17.70
C GLN A 164 -2.89 2.75 -18.90
N PRO A 165 -2.56 3.58 -19.91
CA PRO A 165 -1.65 3.18 -20.97
C PRO A 165 -0.28 2.79 -20.41
N GLN A 166 0.39 1.83 -21.05
CA GLN A 166 1.69 1.33 -20.61
C GLN A 166 2.74 2.45 -20.51
N ASP A 167 2.76 3.38 -21.46
CA ASP A 167 3.69 4.51 -21.45
C ASP A 167 3.51 5.42 -20.23
N THR A 168 2.27 5.65 -19.82
CA THR A 168 1.92 6.41 -18.61
C THR A 168 2.42 5.70 -17.35
N ILE A 169 2.24 4.38 -17.27
CA ILE A 169 2.72 3.57 -16.14
C ILE A 169 4.24 3.61 -16.08
N CYS A 170 4.92 3.45 -17.21
CA CYS A 170 6.37 3.50 -17.28
C CYS A 170 6.92 4.88 -16.90
N ALA A 171 6.29 5.97 -17.36
CA ALA A 171 6.65 7.34 -16.99
C ALA A 171 6.49 7.58 -15.47
N ALA A 172 5.38 7.13 -14.89
CA ALA A 172 5.16 7.22 -13.44
C ALA A 172 6.20 6.42 -12.65
N SER A 173 6.53 5.20 -13.09
CA SER A 173 7.59 4.37 -12.49
C SER A 173 8.96 5.04 -12.53
N ARG A 174 9.38 5.57 -13.69
CA ARG A 174 10.65 6.29 -13.81
C ARG A 174 10.71 7.52 -12.92
N LEU A 175 9.64 8.32 -12.86
CA LEU A 175 9.58 9.45 -11.95
C LEU A 175 9.64 9.02 -10.49
N ALA A 176 8.88 7.99 -10.10
CA ALA A 176 8.89 7.48 -8.74
C ALA A 176 10.30 7.02 -8.33
N VAL A 177 11.00 6.28 -9.19
CA VAL A 177 12.39 5.86 -8.96
C VAL A 177 13.33 7.06 -8.81
N ARG A 178 13.19 8.11 -9.65
CA ARG A 178 13.96 9.36 -9.51
C ARG A 178 13.72 10.02 -8.15
N VAL A 179 12.46 10.12 -7.72
CA VAL A 179 12.09 10.71 -6.42
C VAL A 179 12.62 9.87 -5.26
N VAL A 180 12.46 8.54 -5.32
CA VAL A 180 13.00 7.59 -4.34
C VAL A 180 14.51 7.75 -4.18
N ASN A 181 15.24 7.82 -5.29
CA ASN A 181 16.70 8.00 -5.26
C ASN A 181 17.10 9.37 -4.70
N HIS A 182 16.38 10.43 -5.06
CA HIS A 182 16.61 11.75 -4.49
C HIS A 182 16.42 11.76 -2.97
N LEU A 183 15.30 11.23 -2.48
CA LEU A 183 14.98 11.17 -1.05
C LEU A 183 15.94 10.27 -0.27
N SER A 184 16.31 9.10 -0.82
CA SER A 184 17.26 8.20 -0.16
C SER A 184 18.64 8.84 0.03
N ASN A 185 19.13 9.54 -1.00
CA ASN A 185 20.43 10.21 -0.98
C ASN A 185 20.45 11.48 -0.10
N HIS A 186 19.29 12.10 0.15
CA HIS A 186 19.14 13.35 0.90
C HIS A 186 18.14 13.21 2.05
N TRP A 187 18.17 12.07 2.74
CA TRP A 187 17.20 11.74 3.76
C TRP A 187 17.31 12.70 4.95
N ASP A 188 16.20 13.38 5.28
CA ASP A 188 16.14 14.26 6.44
C ASP A 188 16.06 13.42 7.73
N PRO A 189 16.94 13.67 8.73
CA PRO A 189 17.00 12.85 9.95
C PRO A 189 15.75 12.94 10.83
N GLN A 190 14.87 13.94 10.63
CA GLN A 190 13.60 14.06 11.35
C GLN A 190 12.49 13.21 10.73
N VAL A 191 12.71 12.68 9.53
CA VAL A 191 11.71 11.92 8.77
C VAL A 191 11.92 10.43 8.97
N GLU A 192 10.84 9.74 9.34
CA GLU A 192 10.86 8.28 9.52
C GLU A 192 10.37 7.56 8.26
N LEU A 193 9.41 8.17 7.54
CA LEU A 193 8.95 7.70 6.23
C LEU A 193 8.48 8.85 5.35
N TYR A 194 8.51 8.64 4.02
CA TYR A 194 7.84 9.51 3.06
C TYR A 194 6.61 8.82 2.47
N ASN A 195 5.53 9.57 2.25
CA ASN A 195 4.38 9.14 1.46
C ASN A 195 4.35 9.95 0.14
N ILE A 196 4.51 9.27 -0.99
CA ILE A 196 4.52 9.89 -2.32
C ILE A 196 3.30 9.49 -3.13
N ASN A 197 2.69 10.47 -3.80
CA ASN A 197 1.60 10.23 -4.73
C ASN A 197 1.97 10.77 -6.11
N VAL A 198 2.02 9.88 -7.10
CA VAL A 198 2.38 10.19 -8.49
C VAL A 198 1.11 10.20 -9.34
N PRO A 199 0.76 11.31 -10.00
CA PRO A 199 -0.41 11.35 -10.87
C PRO A 199 -0.15 10.58 -12.17
N MET A 200 -1.15 9.81 -12.62
CA MET A 200 -1.03 9.00 -13.84
C MET A 200 -1.23 9.87 -15.08
N ARG A 201 -0.13 10.37 -15.64
CA ARG A 201 -0.10 11.23 -16.83
C ARG A 201 1.13 10.94 -17.69
N THR A 202 1.03 11.18 -18.98
CA THR A 202 2.15 11.03 -19.92
C THR A 202 3.23 12.10 -19.71
N ASP A 203 2.86 13.31 -19.28
CA ASP A 203 3.78 14.42 -19.02
C ASP A 203 4.40 14.41 -17.62
N VAL A 204 4.11 13.39 -16.80
CA VAL A 204 4.40 13.39 -15.34
C VAL A 204 5.87 13.65 -15.01
N GLU A 205 6.81 13.15 -15.82
CA GLU A 205 8.26 13.28 -15.60
C GLU A 205 8.78 14.72 -15.70
N THR A 206 7.99 15.62 -16.31
CA THR A 206 8.30 17.04 -16.48
C THR A 206 7.56 17.95 -15.50
N ARG A 207 6.62 17.38 -14.72
CA ARG A 207 5.81 18.15 -13.78
C ARG A 207 6.51 18.34 -12.44
N PRO A 208 6.13 19.36 -11.66
CA PRO A 208 6.69 19.59 -10.34
C PRO A 208 6.54 18.39 -9.40
N VAL A 209 7.57 18.20 -8.57
CA VAL A 209 7.55 17.35 -7.37
C VAL A 209 7.55 18.29 -6.17
N GLU A 210 6.54 18.19 -5.32
CA GLU A 210 6.24 19.19 -4.29
C GLU A 210 6.25 18.57 -2.89
N TRP A 211 6.87 19.28 -1.94
CA TRP A 211 6.66 19.01 -0.52
C TRP A 211 5.24 19.38 -0.11
N THR A 212 4.56 18.48 0.58
CA THR A 212 3.16 18.67 0.95
C THR A 212 2.88 18.28 2.40
N ARG A 213 1.85 18.92 2.98
CA ARG A 213 1.17 18.41 4.18
C ARG A 213 0.03 17.48 3.81
N ALA A 214 -0.25 16.48 4.65
CA ALA A 214 -1.45 15.67 4.48
C ALA A 214 -2.70 16.53 4.71
N LEU A 215 -3.68 16.48 3.81
CA LEU A 215 -4.98 17.13 4.03
C LEU A 215 -5.73 16.42 5.18
N PRO A 216 -6.10 17.12 6.27
CA PRO A 216 -6.96 16.54 7.29
C PRO A 216 -8.36 16.25 6.74
N TYR A 217 -8.90 15.06 7.05
CA TYR A 217 -10.28 14.69 6.75
C TYR A 217 -10.92 13.96 7.94
N TYR A 218 -12.16 14.32 8.23
CA TYR A 218 -12.99 13.73 9.27
C TYR A 218 -14.33 13.32 8.69
N TRP A 219 -14.84 12.16 9.10
CA TRP A 219 -16.13 11.66 8.65
C TRP A 219 -17.26 12.56 9.13
N ASN A 220 -18.13 12.99 8.21
CA ASN A 220 -19.32 13.77 8.53
C ASN A 220 -20.58 12.89 8.71
N ARG A 221 -20.52 11.62 8.30
CA ARG A 221 -21.57 10.61 8.49
C ARG A 221 -21.01 9.20 8.30
N GLY A 222 -21.71 8.20 8.84
CA GLY A 222 -21.44 6.80 8.52
C GLY A 222 -21.69 6.53 7.04
N CYS A 223 -20.67 6.05 6.32
CA CYS A 223 -20.75 5.89 4.87
C CYS A 223 -19.97 4.69 4.32
N MET A 224 -19.33 3.88 5.18
CA MET A 224 -18.50 2.75 4.73
C MET A 224 -19.29 1.45 4.53
N TYR A 225 -20.41 1.32 5.24
CA TYR A 225 -21.24 0.13 5.25
C TYR A 225 -22.71 0.49 5.06
N ALA A 226 -23.44 -0.39 4.39
CA ALA A 226 -24.90 -0.32 4.29
C ALA A 226 -25.49 -1.60 4.87
N GLU A 227 -26.59 -1.46 5.59
CA GLU A 227 -27.38 -2.60 6.06
C GLU A 227 -28.03 -3.30 4.87
N VAL A 228 -28.08 -4.62 4.93
CA VAL A 228 -28.76 -5.46 3.93
C VAL A 228 -29.77 -6.35 4.63
N GLU A 229 -30.93 -6.57 4.00
CA GLU A 229 -31.95 -7.50 4.48
C GLU A 229 -31.74 -8.88 3.83
N GLY A 230 -31.29 -9.88 4.60
CA GLY A 230 -31.27 -11.31 4.24
C GLY A 230 -30.26 -11.76 3.14
N ASP A 231 -29.76 -12.99 3.28
CA ASP A 231 -28.94 -13.86 2.38
C ASP A 231 -27.78 -13.27 1.55
N LYS A 232 -27.49 -11.97 1.63
CA LYS A 232 -26.42 -11.30 0.87
C LYS A 232 -25.28 -10.84 1.76
N VAL A 233 -24.88 -11.68 2.70
CA VAL A 233 -23.68 -11.49 3.51
C VAL A 233 -22.57 -12.34 2.93
N ASN A 234 -21.37 -11.77 2.75
CA ASN A 234 -20.19 -12.57 2.46
C ASN A 234 -19.73 -13.27 3.75
N GLY A 235 -20.19 -14.50 3.98
CA GLY A 235 -19.76 -15.34 5.10
C GLY A 235 -20.86 -16.26 5.60
N HIS A 236 -20.55 -17.56 5.68
CA HIS A 236 -21.32 -18.67 6.28
C HIS A 236 -22.82 -18.76 5.95
N ALA A 237 -23.14 -19.56 4.92
CA ALA A 237 -24.45 -20.20 4.82
C ALA A 237 -24.49 -21.38 5.81
N ASP A 238 -24.99 -21.15 7.02
CA ASP A 238 -25.32 -22.24 7.93
C ASP A 238 -26.69 -22.82 7.55
N ASN A 239 -26.70 -24.10 7.14
CA ASN A 239 -27.92 -24.89 6.98
C ASN A 239 -28.54 -25.14 8.36
N ALA A 240 -29.47 -24.28 8.79
CA ALA A 240 -30.16 -24.44 10.06
C ALA A 240 -31.24 -25.54 9.99
N VAL A 241 -31.12 -26.54 10.88
CA VAL A 241 -32.12 -27.57 11.16
C VAL A 241 -33.15 -27.00 12.15
N ASN A 242 -34.43 -27.25 11.88
CA ASN A 242 -35.59 -26.75 12.64
C ASN A 242 -35.50 -27.04 14.15
N GLY A 243 -35.21 -26.01 14.94
CA GLY A 243 -35.23 -26.03 16.40
C GLY A 243 -35.69 -24.67 16.93
N ASN A 244 -36.55 -24.69 17.94
CA ASN A 244 -37.18 -23.51 18.53
C ASN A 244 -36.15 -22.77 19.40
N SER A 245 -35.35 -21.87 18.82
CA SER A 245 -34.34 -21.08 19.55
C SER A 245 -34.68 -19.60 19.60
N SER A 246 -34.56 -19.03 20.80
CA SER A 246 -34.44 -17.59 21.04
C SER A 246 -33.12 -17.09 20.45
N HIS A 247 -33.05 -16.94 19.14
CA HIS A 247 -31.85 -16.39 18.51
C HIS A 247 -31.68 -14.92 18.88
N PRO A 248 -30.44 -14.47 19.17
CA PRO A 248 -30.12 -13.06 19.25
C PRO A 248 -30.53 -12.32 17.98
N LYS A 249 -30.86 -11.04 18.10
CA LYS A 249 -31.16 -10.20 16.92
C LYS A 249 -29.88 -10.01 16.11
N GLU A 250 -29.91 -10.43 14.85
CA GLU A 250 -28.82 -10.25 13.88
C GLU A 250 -29.19 -9.19 12.84
N ARG A 251 -28.17 -8.47 12.35
CA ARG A 251 -28.27 -7.42 11.32
C ARG A 251 -27.02 -7.49 10.45
N ASP A 252 -27.20 -7.54 9.14
CA ASP A 252 -26.12 -7.72 8.19
C ASP A 252 -25.70 -6.42 7.54
N PHE A 253 -24.39 -6.25 7.34
CA PHE A 253 -23.81 -5.08 6.72
C PHE A 253 -22.79 -5.48 5.66
N VAL A 254 -22.79 -4.77 4.54
CA VAL A 254 -21.81 -4.96 3.47
C VAL A 254 -21.02 -3.68 3.25
N TRP A 255 -19.78 -3.83 2.77
CA TRP A 255 -18.98 -2.69 2.34
C TRP A 255 -19.69 -1.97 1.19
N SER A 256 -20.06 -0.71 1.43
CA SER A 256 -20.81 0.12 0.48
C SER A 256 -20.37 1.58 0.64
N ALA A 257 -19.07 1.82 0.43
CA ALA A 257 -18.44 3.11 0.66
C ALA A 257 -18.99 4.23 -0.25
N ASP A 258 -19.76 5.17 0.31
CA ASP A 258 -20.13 6.43 -0.34
C ASP A 258 -19.06 7.50 -0.10
N MET A 259 -18.23 7.68 -1.12
CA MET A 259 -17.09 8.60 -1.08
C MET A 259 -17.39 9.98 -1.67
N SER A 260 -18.66 10.31 -1.94
CA SER A 260 -19.05 11.55 -2.62
C SER A 260 -18.60 12.82 -1.88
N TYR A 261 -18.82 12.87 -0.56
CA TYR A 261 -18.39 13.98 0.28
C TYR A 261 -16.86 14.09 0.36
N MET A 262 -16.18 12.95 0.46
CA MET A 262 -14.73 12.93 0.48
C MET A 262 -14.15 13.46 -0.83
N LYS A 263 -14.67 13.02 -1.99
CA LYS A 263 -14.25 13.54 -3.30
C LYS A 263 -14.41 15.06 -3.40
N LYS A 264 -15.53 15.61 -2.90
CA LYS A 264 -15.76 17.06 -2.85
C LYS A 264 -14.72 17.77 -1.96
N ALA A 265 -14.41 17.21 -0.78
CA ALA A 265 -13.41 17.77 0.12
C ALA A 265 -12.00 17.76 -0.49
N LEU A 266 -11.62 16.66 -1.19
CA LEU A 266 -10.35 16.60 -1.92
C LEU A 266 -10.29 17.64 -3.04
N GLN A 267 -11.38 17.82 -3.80
CA GLN A 267 -11.45 18.83 -4.87
C GLN A 267 -11.32 20.26 -4.34
N ALA A 268 -11.83 20.53 -3.14
CA ALA A 268 -11.72 21.81 -2.46
C ALA A 268 -10.42 21.95 -1.62
N SER A 269 -9.47 21.03 -1.77
CA SER A 269 -8.26 21.04 -0.95
C SER A 269 -7.41 22.29 -1.20
N PRO A 270 -6.83 22.89 -0.14
CA PRO A 270 -6.01 24.08 -0.28
C PRO A 270 -4.63 23.76 -0.85
N SER A 271 -4.01 24.74 -1.51
CA SER A 271 -2.62 24.64 -1.98
C SER A 271 -1.66 24.24 -0.86
N GLY A 272 -0.62 23.49 -1.22
CA GLY A 272 0.36 22.89 -0.31
C GLY A 272 -0.09 21.58 0.37
N THR A 273 -1.30 21.09 0.07
CA THR A 273 -1.74 19.74 0.50
C THR A 273 -1.43 18.68 -0.55
N ASP A 274 -1.22 17.45 -0.09
CA ASP A 274 -1.04 16.28 -0.93
C ASP A 274 -2.19 16.09 -1.93
N ALA A 275 -3.43 16.23 -1.48
CA ALA A 275 -4.63 16.14 -2.31
C ALA A 275 -4.61 17.20 -3.43
N TYR A 276 -4.27 18.45 -3.11
CA TYR A 276 -4.23 19.54 -4.08
C TYR A 276 -3.16 19.29 -5.14
N SER A 277 -1.93 18.99 -4.74
CA SER A 277 -0.82 18.78 -5.67
C SER A 277 -1.14 17.66 -6.66
N VAL A 278 -1.61 16.50 -6.18
CA VAL A 278 -1.94 15.35 -7.04
C VAL A 278 -3.11 15.67 -7.98
N LEU A 279 -4.15 16.36 -7.50
CA LEU A 279 -5.30 16.74 -8.34
C LEU A 279 -4.93 17.76 -9.42
N ASN A 280 -3.91 18.58 -9.19
CA ASN A 280 -3.35 19.50 -10.18
C ASN A 280 -2.26 18.86 -11.06
N GLY A 281 -2.08 17.54 -10.96
CA GLY A 281 -1.14 16.80 -11.79
C GLY A 281 0.31 16.87 -11.33
N ASN A 282 0.60 17.36 -10.13
CA ASN A 282 1.96 17.39 -9.58
C ASN A 282 2.19 16.19 -8.65
N THR A 283 3.44 15.74 -8.55
CA THR A 283 3.79 14.65 -7.61
C THR A 283 3.89 15.22 -6.21
N SER A 284 3.19 14.65 -5.24
CA SER A 284 3.28 15.07 -3.85
C SER A 284 4.26 14.19 -3.07
N VAL A 285 5.01 14.81 -2.15
CA VAL A 285 5.90 14.16 -1.19
C VAL A 285 5.55 14.70 0.20
N THR A 286 4.96 13.84 1.03
CA THR A 286 4.66 14.16 2.43
C THR A 286 5.67 13.46 3.34
N ALA A 287 6.43 14.25 4.10
CA ALA A 287 7.32 13.76 5.15
C ALA A 287 6.52 13.40 6.40
N LEU A 288 6.70 12.19 6.95
CA LEU A 288 5.91 11.67 8.05
C LEU A 288 6.77 11.09 9.18
N LYS A 289 6.18 11.00 10.36
CA LYS A 289 6.66 10.19 11.49
C LYS A 289 5.72 9.00 11.70
N ALA A 290 6.27 7.86 12.08
CA ALA A 290 5.57 6.63 12.39
C ALA A 290 5.11 6.60 13.86
N ASN A 291 4.33 7.60 14.26
CA ASN A 291 3.81 7.67 15.62
C ASN A 291 2.35 8.13 15.66
N PHE A 292 1.72 7.85 16.80
CA PHE A 292 0.58 8.64 17.25
C PHE A 292 1.14 9.82 18.02
N TRP A 293 0.84 11.03 17.55
CA TRP A 293 1.27 12.24 18.22
C TRP A 293 0.37 12.50 19.45
N HIS A 294 0.96 12.87 20.58
CA HIS A 294 0.20 13.34 21.74
C HIS A 294 -0.27 14.78 21.47
N VAL A 295 -1.34 15.21 22.12
CA VAL A 295 -1.73 16.63 22.10
C VAL A 295 -0.73 17.37 22.99
N PRO A 296 0.06 18.33 22.46
CA PRO A 296 0.93 19.15 23.30
C PRO A 296 0.12 19.83 24.40
N ASP A 297 0.74 20.09 25.54
CA ASP A 297 0.14 20.78 26.70
C ASP A 297 -0.89 19.96 27.52
N LEU A 298 -1.21 18.73 27.11
CA LEU A 298 -1.95 17.77 27.94
C LEU A 298 -0.99 16.76 28.57
N GLU A 299 -0.18 17.25 29.50
CA GLU A 299 0.86 16.50 30.21
C GLU A 299 0.66 16.58 31.72
N GLY A 300 1.03 15.53 32.44
CA GLY A 300 0.94 15.49 33.91
C GLY A 300 -0.29 14.77 34.45
N PRO A 301 -0.50 14.80 35.79
CA PRO A 301 -1.62 14.12 36.42
C PRO A 301 -2.95 14.78 36.05
N ILE A 302 -4.00 13.95 35.87
CA ILE A 302 -5.38 14.40 35.76
C ILE A 302 -5.95 14.47 37.18
N ASP A 303 -6.38 15.66 37.61
CA ASP A 303 -7.16 15.81 38.84
C ASP A 303 -8.62 15.42 38.54
N LEU A 304 -9.17 14.49 39.32
CA LEU A 304 -10.55 14.00 39.15
C LEU A 304 -11.52 14.65 40.15
N ASP A 305 -11.00 15.46 41.09
CA ASP A 305 -11.77 16.10 42.16
C ASP A 305 -12.16 17.56 41.82
N GLU A 306 -11.82 18.05 40.61
CA GLU A 306 -12.26 19.36 40.05
C GLU A 306 -13.64 19.34 39.38
#